data_AF-A0A136MDC4-F1
#
_entry.id   AF-A0A136MDC4-F1
#
_cell.length_a   1.000
_cell.length_b   1.000
_cell.length_c   1.000
_cell.angle_alpha   90.00
_cell.angle_beta   90.00
_cell.angle_gamma   90.00
#
_symmetry.space_group_name_H-M   'P 1'
#
loop_
_entity.id
_entity.type
_entity.pdbx_description
1 polymer ?
#
loop_
_entity_poly.entity_id
_entity_poly.type
_entity_poly.pdbx_seq_one_letter_code
_entity_poly.pdbx_strand_id
1 'polypeptide(L)'
;MSEFEKKKLESDFRNFTNRNFERPGDCRNLDQIRYYVRELCSKIEEYENRFNYVPGWAYSLLAQYNTVHNNLLYKDFKKAYA
;
A
#
# COMPACT_ATOMS: atom_id res chain seq x y z
N MET A 1 21.12 10.80 6.81
CA MET A 1 21.06 9.44 6.24
C MET A 1 21.90 9.35 4.99
N SER A 2 22.83 8.41 4.97
CA SER A 2 23.61 8.04 3.79
C SER A 2 22.71 7.39 2.72
N GLU A 3 23.14 7.40 1.47
CA GLU A 3 22.44 6.68 0.39
C GLU A 3 22.33 5.18 0.66
N PHE A 4 23.31 4.59 1.35
CA PHE A 4 23.30 3.19 1.73
C PHE A 4 22.16 2.87 2.71
N GLU A 5 21.94 3.73 3.70
CA GLU A 5 20.84 3.57 4.66
C GLU A 5 19.48 3.74 3.99
N LYS A 6 19.34 4.71 3.07
CA LYS A 6 18.12 4.87 2.27
C LYS A 6 17.82 3.62 1.46
N LYS A 7 18.80 3.08 0.75
CA LYS A 7 18.64 1.82 -0.02
C LYS A 7 18.27 0.64 0.86
N LYS A 8 18.83 0.55 2.07
CA LYS A 8 18.47 -0.51 3.02
C LYS A 8 17.01 -0.38 3.45
N LEU A 9 16.58 0.82 3.82
CA LEU A 9 15.19 1.09 4.17
C LEU A 9 14.22 0.82 3.02
N GLU A 10 14.58 1.17 1.79
CA GLU A 10 13.78 0.85 0.61
C GLU A 10 13.64 -0.66 0.40
N SER A 11 14.73 -1.41 0.58
CA SER A 11 14.73 -2.88 0.50
C SER A 11 13.85 -3.49 1.59
N ASP A 12 13.98 -3.04 2.83
CA ASP A 12 13.19 -3.54 3.97
C ASP A 12 11.70 -3.24 3.78
N PHE A 13 11.35 -2.04 3.31
CA PHE A 13 9.98 -1.67 3.02
C PHE A 13 9.41 -2.50 1.85
N ARG A 14 10.21 -2.77 0.82
CA ARG A 14 9.83 -3.65 -0.30
C ARG A 14 9.62 -5.10 0.15
N ASN A 15 10.46 -5.60 1.03
CA ASN A 15 10.31 -6.94 1.61
C ASN A 15 9.04 -7.03 2.46
N PHE A 16 8.73 -5.99 3.23
CA PHE A 16 7.48 -5.91 3.97
C PHE A 16 6.27 -5.98 3.03
N THR A 17 6.22 -5.16 1.98
CA THR A 17 5.09 -5.15 1.05
C THR A 17 4.96 -6.48 0.30
N ASN A 18 6.07 -7.08 -0.15
CA ASN A 18 6.04 -8.34 -0.90
C ASN A 18 5.62 -9.55 -0.06
N ARG A 19 5.87 -9.54 1.25
CA ARG A 19 5.52 -10.65 2.15
C ARG A 19 4.08 -10.58 2.65
N ASN A 20 3.57 -9.37 2.84
CA ASN A 20 2.29 -9.15 3.50
C ASN A 20 1.16 -8.81 2.53
N PHE A 21 1.48 -8.26 1.36
CA PHE A 21 0.47 -7.76 0.42
C PHE A 21 0.50 -8.50 -0.91
N GLU A 22 -0.67 -8.89 -1.38
CA GLU A 22 -0.88 -9.30 -2.77
C GLU A 22 -0.80 -8.10 -3.69
N ARG A 23 -0.45 -8.30 -4.96
CA ARG A 23 -0.39 -7.19 -5.92
C ARG A 23 -1.77 -6.54 -6.04
N PRO A 24 -1.85 -5.20 -6.21
CA PRO A 24 -3.14 -4.51 -6.36
C PRO A 24 -4.04 -5.14 -7.45
N GLY A 25 -3.46 -5.58 -8.58
CA GLY A 25 -4.21 -6.20 -9.67
C GLY A 25 -4.80 -7.58 -9.35
N ASP A 26 -4.29 -8.28 -8.35
CA ASP A 26 -4.76 -9.61 -7.93
C ASP A 26 -5.82 -9.54 -6.82
N CYS A 27 -5.95 -8.38 -6.16
CA CYS A 27 -6.90 -8.16 -5.07
C CYS A 27 -8.34 -8.18 -5.58
N ARG A 28 -9.17 -9.06 -5.00
CA ARG A 28 -10.61 -9.18 -5.33
C ARG A 28 -11.55 -8.92 -4.17
N ASN A 29 -11.01 -8.68 -2.98
CA ASN A 29 -11.77 -8.49 -1.75
C ASN A 29 -11.58 -7.07 -1.22
N LEU A 30 -12.69 -6.37 -0.96
CA LEU A 30 -12.69 -4.99 -0.44
C LEU A 30 -12.06 -4.88 0.96
N ASP A 31 -12.35 -5.83 1.85
CA ASP A 31 -11.81 -5.84 3.21
C ASP A 31 -10.31 -6.10 3.22
N GLN A 32 -9.83 -6.96 2.34
CA GLN A 32 -8.39 -7.19 2.14
C GLN A 32 -7.68 -5.91 1.70
N ILE A 33 -8.24 -5.18 0.73
CA ILE A 33 -7.64 -3.92 0.26
C ILE A 33 -7.67 -2.86 1.36
N ARG A 34 -8.77 -2.74 2.11
CA ARG A 34 -8.86 -1.82 3.26
C ARG A 34 -7.81 -2.13 4.32
N TYR A 35 -7.59 -3.41 4.62
CA TYR A 35 -6.54 -3.85 5.51
C TYR A 35 -5.15 -3.45 5.00
N TYR A 36 -4.84 -3.71 3.71
CA TYR A 36 -3.55 -3.34 3.11
C TYR A 36 -3.31 -1.84 3.09
N VAL A 37 -4.33 -1.04 2.76
CA VAL A 37 -4.25 0.42 2.80
C VAL A 37 -3.93 0.90 4.21
N ARG A 38 -4.61 0.38 5.23
CA ARG A 38 -4.36 0.75 6.63
C ARG A 38 -2.95 0.38 7.08
N GLU A 39 -2.54 -0.86 6.85
CA GLU A 39 -1.19 -1.33 7.20
C GLU A 39 -0.09 -0.55 6.47
N LEU A 40 -0.30 -0.24 5.19
CA LEU A 40 0.65 0.55 4.41
C LEU A 40 0.75 1.99 4.95
N CYS A 41 -0.35 2.64 5.28
CA CYS A 41 -0.34 3.96 5.92
C CYS A 41 0.41 3.93 7.26
N SER A 42 0.08 2.97 8.14
CA SER A 42 0.79 2.82 9.43
C SER A 42 2.28 2.59 9.25
N LYS A 43 2.69 1.82 8.21
CA LYS A 43 4.11 1.60 7.93
C LYS A 43 4.81 2.83 7.36
N ILE A 44 4.12 3.62 6.52
CA ILE A 44 4.61 4.90 6.02
C ILE A 44 4.83 5.88 7.19
N GLU A 45 3.85 6.01 8.08
CA GLU A 45 3.95 6.86 9.27
C GLU A 45 5.07 6.39 10.21
N GLU A 46 5.26 5.09 10.38
CA GLU A 46 6.39 4.55 11.16
C GLU A 46 7.73 4.98 10.54
N TYR A 47 7.86 4.90 9.22
CA TYR A 47 9.09 5.26 8.51
C TYR A 47 9.37 6.77 8.56
N GLU A 48 8.34 7.58 8.40
CA GLU A 48 8.41 9.03 8.52
C GLU A 48 8.83 9.44 9.94
N ASN A 49 8.19 8.89 10.98
CA ASN A 49 8.50 9.23 12.36
C ASN A 49 9.88 8.71 12.82
N ARG A 50 10.27 7.49 12.42
CA ARG A 50 11.53 6.87 12.90
C ARG A 50 12.75 7.29 12.11
N PHE A 51 12.61 7.48 10.80
CA PHE A 51 13.74 7.67 9.90
C PHE A 51 13.71 9.01 9.16
N ASN A 52 12.63 9.79 9.31
CA ASN A 52 12.38 11.01 8.54
C ASN A 52 12.54 10.78 7.02
N TYR A 53 12.18 9.57 6.57
CA TYR A 53 12.35 9.11 5.20
C TYR A 53 11.31 8.06 4.85
N VAL A 54 10.60 8.30 3.75
CA VAL A 54 9.65 7.35 3.16
C VAL A 54 10.10 7.05 1.74
N PRO A 55 10.15 5.77 1.31
CA PRO A 55 10.42 5.42 -0.08
C PRO A 55 9.44 6.10 -1.02
N GLY A 56 9.93 6.76 -2.07
CA GLY A 56 9.08 7.54 -2.98
C GLY A 56 7.98 6.72 -3.67
N TRP A 57 8.20 5.41 -3.84
CA TRP A 57 7.22 4.49 -4.41
C TRP A 57 6.13 4.03 -3.43
N ALA A 58 6.28 4.27 -2.12
CA ALA A 58 5.30 3.84 -1.12
C ALA A 58 3.95 4.54 -1.31
N TYR A 59 3.97 5.86 -1.55
CA TYR A 59 2.76 6.62 -1.87
C TYR A 59 2.15 6.21 -3.21
N SER A 60 2.99 5.88 -4.21
CA SER A 60 2.51 5.34 -5.48
C SER A 60 1.83 3.98 -5.32
N LEU A 61 2.33 3.13 -4.41
CA LEU A 61 1.70 1.85 -4.09
C LEU A 61 0.36 2.06 -3.37
N LEU A 62 0.29 3.00 -2.43
CA LEU A 62 -0.94 3.37 -1.75
C LEU A 62 -2.02 3.85 -2.74
N ALA A 63 -1.65 4.71 -3.69
CA ALA A 63 -2.54 5.18 -4.74
C ALA A 63 -3.08 4.04 -5.62
N GLN A 64 -2.24 3.04 -5.92
CA GLN A 64 -2.66 1.85 -6.67
C GLN A 64 -3.72 1.04 -5.90
N TYR A 65 -3.52 0.76 -4.62
CA TYR A 65 -4.52 0.06 -3.82
C TYR A 65 -5.84 0.85 -3.73
N ASN A 66 -5.78 2.17 -3.54
CA ASN A 66 -6.98 3.01 -3.53
C ASN A 66 -7.73 2.97 -4.86
N THR A 67 -7.02 2.91 -5.98
CA THR A 67 -7.63 2.80 -7.31
C THR A 67 -8.39 1.48 -7.45
N VAL A 68 -7.79 0.36 -7.01
CA VAL A 68 -8.46 -0.95 -7.04
C VAL A 68 -9.65 -0.99 -6.08
N HIS A 69 -9.52 -0.39 -4.88
CA HIS A 69 -10.61 -0.26 -3.91
C HIS A 69 -11.82 0.44 -4.55
N ASN A 70 -11.60 1.59 -5.17
CA ASN A 70 -12.67 2.37 -5.83
C ASN A 70 -13.32 1.60 -6.98
N ASN A 71 -12.53 0.86 -7.77
CA ASN A 71 -13.05 0.03 -8.85
C ASN A 71 -13.95 -1.10 -8.35
N LEU A 72 -13.57 -1.76 -7.25
CA LEU A 72 -14.40 -2.80 -6.64
C LEU A 72 -15.67 -2.22 -6.02
N LEU A 73 -15.57 -1.08 -5.32
CA LEU A 73 -16.74 -0.38 -4.77
C LEU A 73 -17.74 0.00 -5.88
N TYR A 74 -17.25 0.50 -7.00
CA TYR A 74 -18.09 0.84 -8.15
C TYR A 74 -18.81 -0.39 -8.72
N LYS A 75 -18.11 -1.52 -8.84
CA LYS A 75 -18.71 -2.79 -9.30
C LYS A 75 -19.78 -3.30 -8.35
N ASP A 76 -19.51 -3.28 -7.05
CA ASP A 76 -20.46 -3.72 -6.01
C ASP A 76 -21.68 -2.82 -5.98
N PHE A 77 -21.48 -1.49 -6.06
CA PHE A 77 -22.57 -0.54 -6.17
C PHE A 77 -23.44 -0.81 -7.39
N LYS A 78 -22.83 -0.98 -8.57
CA LYS A 78 -23.58 -1.30 -9.79
C LYS A 78 -24.36 -2.60 -9.66
N LYS A 79 -23.81 -3.62 -8.99
CA LYS A 79 -24.51 -4.89 -8.77
C LYS A 79 -25.69 -4.78 -7.82
N ALA A 80 -25.59 -3.93 -6.80
CA ALA A 80 -26.65 -3.75 -5.79
C ALA A 80 -27.84 -2.91 -6.29
N TYR A 81 -27.62 -2.05 -7.28
CA TYR A 81 -28.60 -1.07 -7.78
C TYR A 81 -28.89 -1.19 -9.29
N ALA A 82 -28.54 -2.30 -9.93
CA ALA A 82 -28.87 -2.60 -11.33
C ALA A 82 -30.10 -3.50 -11.48
#